data_AF-A0AA48KMW1-F1
#
_entry.id   AF-A0AA48KMW1-F1
#
_cell.length_a   1.000
_cell.length_b   1.000
_cell.length_c   1.000
_cell.angle_alpha   90.00
_cell.angle_beta   90.00
_cell.angle_gamma   90.00
#
_symmetry.space_group_name_H-M   'P 1'
#
loop_
_entity.id
_entity.type
_entity.pdbx_description
1 polymer ?
#
loop_
_entity_poly.entity_id
_entity_poly.type
_entity_poly.pdbx_seq_one_letter_code
_entity_poly.pdbx_strand_id
1 'polypeptide(L)'
;MKKVMAIHDEVMPKMSTIGKLVGEIKPKVDSTEMGQNYEVAMKDLQEANRAMMDWMKDFGDRFDHEEILEGKELSEEKQQWLDEEEEKVKVVKDKINGSIERAQALLAKDTVQ
;
A
#
# COMPACT_ATOMS: atom_id res chain seq x y z
N MET A 1 5.66 11.99 14.13
CA MET A 1 4.27 11.91 13.65
C MET A 1 4.15 12.40 12.21
N LYS A 2 4.42 13.68 11.93
CA LYS A 2 4.22 14.31 10.61
C LYS A 2 4.80 13.54 9.41
N LYS A 3 6.03 13.02 9.50
CA LYS A 3 6.67 12.27 8.41
C LYS A 3 5.91 10.98 8.06
N VAL A 4 5.53 10.22 9.09
CA VAL A 4 4.77 8.97 8.95
C VAL A 4 3.40 9.25 8.31
N MET A 5 2.70 10.28 8.79
CA MET A 5 1.41 10.69 8.23
C MET A 5 1.50 11.22 6.80
N ALA A 6 2.58 11.92 6.45
CA ALA A 6 2.79 12.35 5.07
C ALA A 6 2.90 11.16 4.10
N ILE A 7 3.52 10.05 4.52
CA ILE A 7 3.60 8.84 3.70
C ILE A 7 2.24 8.16 3.61
N HIS A 8 1.50 8.06 4.72
CA HIS A 8 0.12 7.55 4.73
C HIS A 8 -0.76 8.32 3.73
N ASP A 9 -0.75 9.66 3.81
CA ASP A 9 -1.58 10.51 2.97
C ASP A 9 -1.19 10.43 1.48
N GLU A 10 0.11 10.22 1.19
CA GLU A 10 0.59 10.01 -0.18
C GLU A 10 0.03 8.73 -0.81
N VAL A 11 -0.10 7.66 -0.03
CA VAL A 11 -0.51 6.35 -0.55
C VAL A 11 -2.01 6.10 -0.48
N MET A 12 -2.76 6.85 0.34
CA MET A 12 -4.20 6.71 0.45
C MET A 12 -4.96 6.85 -0.88
N PRO A 13 -4.68 7.86 -1.75
CA PRO A 13 -5.30 7.93 -3.08
C PRO A 13 -5.01 6.73 -3.98
N LYS A 14 -3.85 6.07 -3.78
CA LYS A 14 -3.42 4.92 -4.58
C LYS A 14 -4.23 3.67 -4.26
N MET A 15 -4.88 3.60 -3.10
CA MET A 15 -5.78 2.49 -2.74
C MET A 15 -6.97 2.36 -3.70
N SER A 16 -7.52 3.49 -4.15
CA SER A 16 -8.55 3.49 -5.21
C SER A 16 -7.99 2.98 -6.54
N THR A 17 -6.74 3.36 -6.87
CA THR A 17 -6.03 2.87 -8.06
C THR A 17 -5.82 1.37 -8.02
N ILE A 18 -5.44 0.82 -6.86
CA ILE A 18 -5.33 -0.63 -6.65
C ILE A 18 -6.66 -1.31 -6.94
N GLY A 19 -7.76 -0.84 -6.35
CA GLY A 19 -9.09 -1.42 -6.55
C GLY A 19 -9.50 -1.43 -8.03
N LYS A 20 -9.21 -0.34 -8.76
CA LYS A 20 -9.44 -0.25 -10.20
C LYS A 20 -8.62 -1.29 -10.98
N LEU A 21 -7.31 -1.36 -10.73
CA LEU A 21 -6.42 -2.28 -11.44
C LEU A 21 -6.77 -3.75 -11.17
N VAL A 22 -7.13 -4.10 -9.94
CA VAL A 22 -7.65 -5.44 -9.61
C VAL A 22 -8.89 -5.76 -10.45
N GLY A 23 -9.82 -4.81 -10.60
CA GLY A 23 -11.01 -4.98 -11.43
C GLY A 23 -10.70 -5.18 -12.91
N GLU A 24 -9.67 -4.51 -13.44
CA GLU A 24 -9.21 -4.64 -14.83
C GLU A 24 -8.45 -5.93 -15.10
N ILE A 25 -7.62 -6.38 -14.14
CA ILE A 25 -6.77 -7.56 -14.28
C ILE A 25 -7.53 -8.86 -14.05
N LYS A 26 -8.44 -8.89 -13.07
CA LYS A 26 -9.21 -10.09 -12.70
C LYS A 26 -9.83 -10.87 -13.88
N PRO A 27 -10.50 -10.24 -14.87
CA PRO A 27 -11.06 -10.96 -16.01
C PRO A 27 -10.02 -11.49 -17.01
N LYS A 28 -8.76 -11.06 -16.92
CA LYS A 28 -7.65 -11.47 -17.80
C LYS A 28 -6.85 -12.65 -17.23
N VAL A 29 -7.14 -13.08 -16.00
CA VAL A 29 -6.48 -14.22 -15.36
C VAL A 29 -6.96 -15.52 -16.00
N ASP A 30 -6.03 -16.31 -16.54
CA ASP A 30 -6.26 -17.64 -17.11
C ASP A 30 -5.02 -18.55 -16.97
N SER A 31 -5.03 -19.71 -17.60
CA SER A 31 -3.95 -20.71 -17.52
C SER A 31 -2.76 -20.45 -18.46
N THR A 32 -2.82 -19.41 -19.31
CA THR A 32 -1.69 -19.02 -20.16
C THR A 32 -0.58 -18.39 -19.34
N GLU A 33 0.63 -18.29 -19.90
CA GLU A 33 1.74 -17.58 -19.25
C GLU A 33 1.38 -16.12 -18.92
N MET A 34 0.66 -15.45 -19.82
CA MET A 34 0.17 -14.09 -19.57
C MET A 34 -0.90 -14.05 -18.48
N GLY A 35 -1.85 -15.00 -18.49
CA GLY A 35 -2.86 -15.16 -17.44
C GLY A 35 -2.27 -15.35 -16.04
N GLN A 36 -1.19 -16.14 -15.94
CA GLN A 36 -0.46 -16.32 -14.69
C GLN A 36 0.25 -15.03 -14.24
N ASN A 37 0.82 -14.26 -15.16
CA ASN A 37 1.41 -12.95 -14.84
C ASN A 37 0.35 -11.98 -14.31
N TYR A 38 -0.88 -12.01 -14.86
CA TYR A 38 -2.02 -11.27 -14.33
C TYR A 38 -2.42 -11.73 -12.93
N GLU A 39 -2.42 -13.04 -12.67
CA GLU A 39 -2.71 -13.57 -11.34
C GLU A 39 -1.70 -13.05 -10.29
N VAL A 40 -0.41 -13.07 -10.62
CA VAL A 40 0.65 -12.54 -9.74
C VAL A 40 0.45 -11.05 -9.49
N ALA A 41 0.23 -10.25 -10.52
CA ALA A 41 0.01 -8.81 -10.36
C ALA A 41 -1.25 -8.48 -9.55
N MET A 42 -2.32 -9.27 -9.72
CA MET A 42 -3.52 -9.14 -8.91
C MET A 42 -3.26 -9.44 -7.43
N LYS A 43 -2.50 -10.50 -7.12
CA LYS A 43 -2.12 -10.84 -5.74
C LYS A 43 -1.25 -9.75 -5.13
N ASP A 44 -0.25 -9.26 -5.85
CA ASP A 44 0.62 -8.17 -5.39
C ASP A 44 -0.18 -6.91 -5.00
N LEU A 45 -1.16 -6.54 -5.83
CA LEU A 45 -2.06 -5.42 -5.59
C LEU A 45 -2.91 -5.64 -4.33
N GLN A 46 -3.48 -6.83 -4.17
CA GLN A 46 -4.30 -7.19 -2.99
C GLN A 46 -3.46 -7.22 -1.71
N GLU A 47 -2.24 -7.74 -1.77
CA GLU A 47 -1.29 -7.77 -0.67
C GLU A 47 -0.85 -6.35 -0.28
N ALA A 48 -0.58 -5.48 -1.26
CA ALA A 48 -0.25 -4.08 -0.98
C ALA A 48 -1.43 -3.35 -0.30
N ASN A 49 -2.66 -3.58 -0.77
CA ASN A 49 -3.86 -3.03 -0.14
C ASN A 49 -4.02 -3.51 1.31
N ARG A 50 -3.82 -4.82 1.53
CA ARG A 50 -3.87 -5.40 2.86
C ARG A 50 -2.78 -4.85 3.78
N ALA A 51 -1.54 -4.75 3.30
CA ALA A 51 -0.42 -4.25 4.09
C ALA A 51 -0.68 -2.84 4.63
N MET A 52 -1.33 -1.97 3.84
CA MET A 52 -1.73 -0.64 4.30
C MET A 52 -2.82 -0.68 5.37
N MET A 53 -3.81 -1.57 5.22
CA MET A 53 -4.89 -1.72 6.19
C MET A 53 -4.39 -2.31 7.51
N ASP A 54 -3.54 -3.34 7.44
CA ASP A 54 -2.90 -3.96 8.60
C ASP A 54 -2.02 -2.92 9.31
N TRP A 55 -1.24 -2.13 8.56
CA TRP A 55 -0.43 -1.04 9.11
C TRP A 55 -1.28 0.04 9.79
N MET A 56 -2.36 0.53 9.16
CA MET A 56 -3.24 1.55 9.76
C MET A 56 -3.86 1.08 11.07
N LYS A 57 -4.24 -0.21 11.13
CA LYS A 57 -4.78 -0.81 12.35
C LYS A 57 -3.72 -0.84 13.45
N ASP A 58 -2.55 -1.42 13.17
CA ASP A 58 -1.47 -1.54 14.15
C ASP A 58 -0.98 -0.15 14.61
N PHE A 59 -0.99 0.84 13.71
CA PHE A 59 -0.65 2.21 14.02
C PHE A 59 -1.66 2.87 14.97
N GLY A 60 -2.96 2.70 14.70
CA GLY A 60 -4.05 3.21 15.55
C GLY A 60 -4.13 2.53 16.92
N ASP A 61 -3.64 1.29 17.05
CA ASP A 61 -3.53 0.59 18.34
C ASP A 61 -2.35 1.14 19.19
N ARG A 62 -1.34 1.75 18.55
CA ARG A 62 -0.13 2.31 19.21
C ARG A 62 -0.24 3.80 19.56
N PHE A 63 -0.94 4.57 18.74
CA PHE A 63 -1.04 6.03 18.86
C PHE A 63 -2.50 6.48 18.97
N ASP A 64 -2.78 7.36 19.93
CA ASP A 64 -4.13 7.90 20.11
C ASP A 64 -4.42 9.07 19.17
N HIS A 65 -5.68 9.50 19.15
CA HIS A 65 -6.15 10.57 18.27
C HIS A 65 -5.46 11.92 18.52
N GLU A 66 -5.15 12.25 19.78
CA GLU A 66 -4.48 13.51 20.15
C GLU A 66 -3.04 13.51 19.64
N GLU A 67 -2.35 12.37 19.76
CA GLU A 67 -0.98 12.20 19.26
C GLU A 67 -0.90 12.31 17.74
N ILE A 68 -1.86 11.72 17.04
CA ILE A 68 -1.90 11.69 15.57
C ILE A 68 -2.30 13.06 15.00
N LEU A 69 -3.37 13.68 15.50
CA LEU A 69 -3.96 14.88 14.90
C LEU A 69 -3.52 16.18 15.56
N GLU A 70 -3.40 16.21 16.89
CA GLU A 70 -3.08 17.44 17.62
C GLU A 70 -1.57 17.64 17.76
N GLY A 71 -0.77 16.61 17.46
CA GLY A 71 0.69 16.68 17.48
C GLY A 71 1.26 16.79 18.89
N LYS A 72 0.58 16.17 19.86
CA LYS A 72 1.03 16.03 21.24
C LYS A 72 2.46 15.46 21.30
N GLU A 73 3.25 15.91 22.28
CA GLU A 73 4.58 15.33 22.50
C GLU A 73 4.47 13.85 22.87
N LEU A 74 5.29 13.04 22.21
CA LEU A 74 5.40 11.61 22.45
C LEU A 74 6.40 11.35 23.58
N SER A 75 6.18 10.29 24.35
CA SER A 75 7.20 9.76 25.25
C SER A 75 8.39 9.20 24.44
N GLU A 76 9.54 9.01 25.08
CA GLU A 76 10.72 8.40 24.45
C GLU A 76 10.41 7.02 23.86
N GLU A 77 9.62 6.20 24.55
CA GLU A 77 9.17 4.89 24.07
C GLU A 77 8.31 5.01 22.81
N LYS A 78 7.34 5.93 22.80
CA LYS A 78 6.49 6.17 21.62
C LYS A 78 7.27 6.77 20.45
N GLN A 79 8.33 7.52 20.73
CA GLN A 79 9.23 8.02 19.68
C GLN A 79 9.97 6.86 19.00
N GLN A 80 10.42 5.85 19.76
CA GLN A 80 11.03 4.65 19.18
C GLN A 80 10.02 3.85 18.33
N TRP A 81 8.79 3.67 18.82
CA TRP A 81 7.74 3.03 18.02
C TRP A 81 7.44 3.81 16.75
N LEU A 82 7.44 5.14 16.82
CA LEU A 82 7.18 5.98 15.66
C LEU A 82 8.28 5.82 14.59
N ASP A 83 9.54 5.68 15.00
CA ASP A 83 10.65 5.42 14.08
C ASP A 83 10.51 4.03 13.42
N GLU A 84 10.03 3.02 14.15
CA GLU A 84 9.68 1.71 13.55
C GLU A 84 8.52 1.82 12.56
N GLU A 85 7.47 2.58 12.91
CA GLU A 85 6.32 2.79 12.04
C GLU A 85 6.67 3.59 10.79
N GLU A 86 7.65 4.50 10.88
CA GLU A 86 8.20 5.20 9.72
C GLU A 86 8.81 4.23 8.70
N GLU A 87 9.59 3.26 9.16
CA GLU A 87 10.19 2.25 8.27
C GLU A 87 9.13 1.30 7.70
N LYS A 88 8.16 0.87 8.52
CA LYS A 88 7.06 0.02 8.04
C LYS A 88 6.23 0.71 6.97
N VAL A 89 5.85 1.97 7.18
CA VAL A 89 5.02 2.70 6.21
C VAL A 89 5.77 2.98 4.90
N LYS A 90 7.11 3.16 4.95
CA LYS A 90 7.94 3.23 3.72
C LYS A 90 7.87 1.92 2.93
N VAL A 91 7.99 0.77 3.59
CA VAL A 91 7.86 -0.54 2.93
C VAL A 91 6.46 -0.72 2.33
N VAL A 92 5.41 -0.30 3.04
CA VAL A 92 4.04 -0.31 2.53
C VAL A 92 3.91 0.57 1.28
N LYS A 93 4.46 1.79 1.31
CA LYS A 93 4.50 2.69 0.16
C LYS A 93 5.17 2.05 -1.05
N ASP A 94 6.31 1.40 -0.86
CA ASP A 94 7.04 0.75 -1.96
C ASP A 94 6.26 -0.45 -2.53
N LYS A 95 5.57 -1.22 -1.68
CA LYS A 95 4.66 -2.30 -2.11
C LYS A 95 3.49 -1.77 -2.95
N ILE A 96 2.88 -0.67 -2.52
CA ILE A 96 1.78 -0.02 -3.24
C ILE A 96 2.25 0.49 -4.60
N ASN A 97 3.32 1.29 -4.63
CA ASN A 97 3.82 1.86 -5.88
C ASN A 97 4.30 0.76 -6.84
N GLY A 98 5.08 -0.19 -6.34
CA GLY A 98 5.61 -1.27 -7.17
C GLY A 98 4.53 -2.20 -7.71
N SER A 99 3.49 -2.53 -6.93
CA SER A 99 2.38 -3.37 -7.42
C SER A 99 1.57 -2.66 -8.51
N ILE A 100 1.32 -1.35 -8.36
CA ILE A 100 0.67 -0.52 -9.38
C ILE A 100 1.49 -0.47 -10.66
N GLU A 101 2.80 -0.19 -10.57
CA GLU A 101 3.68 -0.11 -11.73
C GLU A 101 3.73 -1.43 -12.50
N ARG A 102 3.86 -2.57 -11.80
CA ARG A 102 3.86 -3.90 -12.44
C ARG A 102 2.54 -4.20 -13.14
N ALA A 103 1.42 -3.93 -12.48
CA ALA A 103 0.08 -4.11 -13.02
C ALA A 103 -0.14 -3.27 -14.29
N GLN A 104 0.22 -1.98 -14.25
CA GLN A 104 0.13 -1.07 -15.39
C GLN A 104 1.04 -1.50 -16.55
N ALA A 105 2.27 -1.92 -16.26
CA ALA A 105 3.20 -2.39 -17.27
C ALA A 105 2.70 -3.66 -17.97
N LEU A 106 2.03 -4.57 -17.26
CA LEU A 106 1.41 -5.76 -17.85
C LEU A 106 0.24 -5.38 -18.77
N LEU A 107 -0.67 -4.52 -18.29
CA LEU A 107 -1.80 -4.04 -19.10
C LEU A 107 -1.34 -3.30 -20.36
N ALA A 108 -0.27 -2.50 -20.28
CA ALA A 108 0.28 -1.81 -21.43
C ALA A 108 0.88 -2.77 -22.48
N LYS A 109 1.52 -3.87 -22.05
CA LYS A 109 2.06 -4.88 -22.97
C LYS A 109 0.96 -5.62 -23.74
N ASP A 110 -0.17 -5.85 -23.08
CA ASP A 110 -1.35 -6.50 -23.66
C ASP A 110 -2.04 -5.66 -24.73
N THR A 111 -2.00 -4.33 -24.60
CA THR A 111 -2.65 -3.42 -25.58
C THR A 111 -1.83 -3.19 -26.85
N VAL A 112 -0.58 -3.66 -26.88
CA VAL A 112 0.38 -3.48 -27.98
C VAL A 112 0.51 -4.78 -28.83
N GLN A 113 -0.24 -5.83 -28.49
CA GLN A 113 -0.39 -7.05 -29.30
C GLN A 113 -1.67 -7.02 -30.13
#